data_AF-W0JAJ5-F1
#
_entry.id   AF-W0JAJ5-F1
#
_cell.length_a   1.000
_cell.length_b   1.000
_cell.length_c   1.000
_cell.angle_alpha   90.00
_cell.angle_beta   90.00
_cell.angle_gamma   90.00
#
_symmetry.space_group_name_H-M   'P 1'
#
loop_
_entity.id
_entity.type
_entity.pdbx_description
1 polymer ?
#
loop_
_entity_poly.entity_id
_entity_poly.type
_entity_poly.pdbx_seq_one_letter_code
_entity_poly.pdbx_strand_id
1 'polypeptide(L)'
;MKKYKCWRYKCEHCGKSGCRADAIRDHEARCFKNPERRCSICQSQWPRPELVALLEGVDASNEAERVKEVEKAADFCPACTLAAIYQGPTRVFDAEGFDGQIEEIHFRPSYDYKKAMDEYMRDLRAEENGL
;
A
#
# COMPACT_ATOMS: atom_id res chain seq x y z
N MET A 1 -13.50 38.04 -2.70
CA MET A 1 -13.09 36.62 -2.90
C MET A 1 -13.99 36.00 -3.97
N LYS A 2 -13.45 35.54 -5.11
CA LYS A 2 -14.22 34.92 -6.19
C LYS A 2 -14.41 33.42 -5.90
N LYS A 3 -15.62 32.89 -6.12
CA LYS A 3 -15.95 31.48 -5.95
C LYS A 3 -16.23 30.86 -7.31
N TYR A 4 -15.76 29.64 -7.53
CA TYR A 4 -15.98 28.89 -8.77
C TYR A 4 -16.58 27.52 -8.45
N LYS A 5 -17.47 27.04 -9.32
CA LYS A 5 -17.91 25.64 -9.32
C LYS A 5 -16.95 24.83 -10.20
N CYS A 6 -16.51 23.68 -9.72
CA CYS A 6 -15.65 22.77 -10.47
C CYS A 6 -16.12 21.34 -10.30
N TRP A 7 -15.82 20.50 -11.28
CA TRP A 7 -16.06 19.06 -11.21
C TRP A 7 -15.10 18.42 -10.20
N ARG A 8 -15.63 17.49 -9.40
CA ARG A 8 -14.84 16.63 -8.51
C ARG A 8 -14.68 15.28 -9.17
N TYR A 9 -13.46 14.96 -9.54
CA TYR A 9 -13.08 13.65 -10.07
C TYR A 9 -12.67 12.76 -8.90
N LYS A 10 -13.03 11.47 -8.94
CA LYS A 10 -12.81 10.52 -7.85
C LYS A 10 -12.09 9.30 -8.40
N CYS A 11 -11.05 8.87 -7.70
CA CYS A 11 -10.36 7.62 -7.94
C CYS A 11 -11.30 6.44 -7.69
N GLU A 12 -11.47 5.57 -8.67
CA GLU A 12 -12.36 4.41 -8.56
C GLU A 12 -11.86 3.37 -7.54
N HIS A 13 -10.56 3.31 -7.28
CA HIS A 13 -9.96 2.28 -6.42
C HIS A 13 -9.87 2.67 -4.93
N CYS A 14 -9.52 3.93 -4.63
CA CYS A 14 -9.33 4.37 -3.24
C CYS A 14 -10.33 5.44 -2.79
N GLY A 15 -11.12 5.98 -3.70
CA GLY A 15 -12.11 7.02 -3.42
C GLY A 15 -11.54 8.42 -3.19
N LYS A 16 -10.23 8.63 -3.34
CA LYS A 16 -9.62 9.97 -3.30
C LYS A 16 -10.22 10.86 -4.38
N SER A 17 -10.60 12.09 -4.04
CA SER A 17 -11.16 13.04 -4.98
C SER A 17 -10.35 14.32 -5.12
N GLY A 18 -10.42 14.94 -6.30
CA GLY A 18 -9.70 16.15 -6.66
C GLY A 18 -10.47 16.99 -7.67
N CYS A 19 -10.05 18.23 -7.88
CA CYS A 19 -10.71 19.17 -8.80
C CYS A 19 -10.14 19.13 -10.24
N ARG A 20 -9.21 18.21 -10.51
CA ARG A 20 -8.46 18.08 -11.77
C ARG A 20 -8.54 16.65 -12.27
N ALA A 21 -8.99 16.48 -13.52
CA ALA A 21 -9.17 15.16 -14.12
C ALA A 21 -7.83 14.45 -14.36
N ASP A 22 -6.86 15.18 -14.93
CA ASP A 22 -5.50 14.69 -15.20
C ASP A 22 -4.79 14.22 -13.93
N ALA A 23 -4.89 15.00 -12.85
CA ALA A 23 -4.30 14.63 -11.57
C ALA A 23 -4.92 13.36 -10.94
N ILE A 24 -6.22 13.13 -11.15
CA ILE A 24 -6.89 11.91 -10.66
C ILE A 24 -6.55 10.71 -11.53
N ARG A 25 -6.49 10.87 -12.87
CA ARG A 25 -6.02 9.81 -13.78
C ARG A 25 -4.60 9.37 -13.45
N ASP A 26 -3.70 10.33 -13.22
CA ASP A 26 -2.32 10.05 -12.82
C ASP A 26 -2.24 9.38 -11.44
N HIS A 27 -3.17 9.70 -10.54
CA HIS A 27 -3.29 9.06 -9.24
C HIS A 27 -3.77 7.61 -9.36
N GLU A 28 -4.81 7.36 -10.17
CA GLU A 28 -5.34 6.01 -10.42
C GLU A 28 -4.25 5.09 -10.96
N ALA A 29 -3.47 5.56 -11.94
CA ALA A 29 -2.36 4.82 -12.52
C ALA A 29 -1.30 4.42 -11.48
N ARG A 30 -1.13 5.15 -10.38
CA ARG A 30 -0.15 4.83 -9.32
C ARG A 30 -0.77 4.35 -8.01
N CYS A 31 -2.09 4.22 -7.96
CA CYS A 31 -2.84 3.96 -6.73
C CYS A 31 -2.50 2.57 -6.19
N PHE A 32 -2.24 2.45 -4.89
CA PHE A 32 -1.92 1.15 -4.28
C PHE A 32 -3.07 0.15 -4.36
N LYS A 33 -4.32 0.63 -4.46
CA LYS A 33 -5.52 -0.21 -4.63
C LYS A 33 -5.85 -0.51 -6.10
N ASN A 34 -5.14 0.07 -7.06
CA ASN A 34 -5.34 -0.26 -8.47
C ASN A 34 -4.57 -1.56 -8.79
N PRO A 35 -5.24 -2.64 -9.25
CA PRO A 35 -4.59 -3.89 -9.64
C PRO A 35 -3.56 -3.72 -10.77
N GLU A 36 -3.77 -2.75 -11.66
CA GLU A 36 -2.91 -2.47 -12.82
C GLU A 36 -1.99 -1.27 -12.58
N ARG A 37 -1.70 -0.95 -11.31
CA ARG A 37 -0.86 0.20 -10.97
C ARG A 37 0.54 0.11 -11.60
N ARG A 38 1.11 1.27 -11.89
CA ARG A 38 2.53 1.47 -12.13
C ARG A 38 3.18 2.06 -10.87
N CYS A 39 4.21 1.42 -10.35
CA CYS A 39 4.93 1.94 -9.20
C CYS A 39 5.63 3.27 -9.56
N SER A 40 5.51 4.30 -8.73
CA SER A 40 6.19 5.58 -8.98
C SER A 40 7.67 5.58 -8.58
N ILE A 41 8.11 4.58 -7.80
CA ILE A 41 9.49 4.47 -7.30
C ILE A 41 10.28 3.59 -8.26
N CYS A 42 10.04 2.28 -8.24
CA CYS A 42 10.79 1.31 -9.07
C CYS A 42 10.21 1.10 -10.48
N GLN A 43 9.13 1.81 -10.85
CA GLN A 43 8.50 1.71 -12.17
C GLN A 43 7.95 0.34 -12.56
N SER A 44 7.90 -0.62 -11.63
CA SER A 44 7.32 -1.94 -11.85
C SER A 44 5.84 -1.85 -12.24
N GLN A 45 5.44 -2.73 -13.15
CA GLN A 45 4.06 -2.90 -13.59
C GLN A 45 3.38 -3.97 -12.73
N TRP A 46 2.14 -3.71 -12.31
CA TRP A 46 1.29 -4.66 -11.59
C TRP A 46 0.28 -5.32 -12.55
N PRO A 47 -0.24 -6.53 -12.23
CA PRO A 47 -0.22 -7.23 -10.94
C PRO A 47 1.11 -7.91 -10.57
N ARG A 48 1.41 -7.99 -9.27
CA ARG A 48 2.53 -8.76 -8.69
C ARG A 48 1.99 -9.84 -7.74
N PRO A 49 1.41 -10.93 -8.26
CA PRO A 49 0.78 -11.96 -7.45
C PRO A 49 1.76 -12.67 -6.51
N GLU A 50 3.05 -12.72 -6.86
CA GLU A 50 4.10 -13.30 -6.03
C GLU A 50 4.27 -12.57 -4.70
N LEU A 51 4.07 -11.25 -4.67
CA LEU A 51 4.14 -10.47 -3.44
C LEU A 51 2.90 -10.66 -2.57
N VAL A 52 1.73 -10.80 -3.21
CA VAL A 52 0.46 -11.01 -2.52
C VAL A 52 0.40 -12.39 -1.89
N ALA A 53 0.92 -13.41 -2.58
CA ALA A 53 0.97 -14.79 -2.09
C ALA A 53 1.79 -14.93 -0.79
N LEU A 54 2.85 -14.14 -0.61
CA LEU A 54 3.65 -14.14 0.63
C LEU A 54 2.88 -13.62 1.86
N LEU A 55 1.77 -12.89 1.65
CA LEU A 55 0.90 -12.41 2.71
C LEU A 55 -0.28 -13.35 3.00
N GLU A 56 -0.43 -14.43 2.22
CA GLU A 56 -1.31 -15.52 2.62
C GLU A 56 -0.76 -16.14 3.90
N GLY A 57 -1.61 -16.45 4.87
CA GLY A 57 -1.11 -16.99 6.13
C GLY A 57 -0.82 -15.94 7.21
N VAL A 58 -0.83 -14.64 6.91
CA VAL A 58 -0.33 -13.62 7.85
C VAL A 58 -1.20 -13.46 9.10
N ASP A 59 -0.62 -13.62 10.27
CA ASP A 59 -1.25 -13.42 11.58
C ASP A 59 -0.36 -12.50 12.44
N ALA A 60 -0.86 -12.09 13.61
CA ALA A 60 -0.12 -11.20 14.51
C ALA A 60 1.22 -11.78 15.00
N SER A 61 1.41 -13.11 14.94
CA SER A 61 2.65 -13.76 15.37
C SER A 61 3.73 -13.79 14.28
N ASN A 62 3.32 -13.89 13.01
CA ASN A 62 4.22 -14.00 11.86
C ASN A 62 4.28 -12.73 10.99
N GLU A 63 3.51 -11.70 11.33
CA GLU A 63 3.40 -10.43 10.58
C GLU A 63 4.76 -9.86 10.21
N ALA A 64 5.66 -9.71 11.18
CA ALA A 64 6.95 -9.10 10.98
C ALA A 64 7.86 -9.91 10.03
N GLU A 65 7.74 -11.24 10.03
CA GLU A 65 8.51 -12.10 9.13
C GLU A 65 7.96 -12.04 7.71
N ARG A 66 6.63 -12.14 7.56
CA ARG A 66 5.97 -12.05 6.24
C ARG A 66 6.20 -10.70 5.57
N VAL A 67 6.11 -9.60 6.31
CA VAL A 67 6.38 -8.27 5.77
C VAL A 67 7.83 -8.18 5.27
N LYS A 68 8.81 -8.73 6.00
CA LYS A 68 10.22 -8.77 5.54
C LYS A 68 10.42 -9.64 4.31
N GLU A 69 9.72 -10.77 4.21
CA GLU A 69 9.74 -11.60 3.00
C GLU A 69 9.23 -10.83 1.78
N VAL A 70 8.13 -10.09 1.95
CA VAL A 70 7.56 -9.22 0.90
C VAL A 70 8.52 -8.08 0.55
N GLU A 71 9.13 -7.42 1.53
CA GLU A 71 10.11 -6.36 1.28
C GLU A 71 11.28 -6.87 0.45
N LYS A 72 11.82 -8.03 0.80
CA LYS A 72 12.91 -8.66 0.05
C LYS A 72 12.47 -9.04 -1.38
N ALA A 73 11.27 -9.58 -1.56
CA ALA A 73 10.73 -9.93 -2.88
C ALA A 73 10.37 -8.70 -3.73
N ALA A 74 10.13 -7.55 -3.08
CA ALA A 74 9.84 -6.28 -3.71
C ALA A 74 11.08 -5.42 -4.00
N ASP A 75 12.29 -6.00 -3.89
CA ASP A 75 13.58 -5.30 -4.02
C ASP A 75 13.67 -4.09 -3.06
N PHE A 76 13.15 -4.26 -1.84
CA PHE A 76 13.06 -3.23 -0.81
C PHE A 76 12.29 -1.97 -1.23
N CYS A 77 11.45 -2.04 -2.27
CA CYS A 77 10.65 -0.90 -2.71
C CYS A 77 9.45 -0.68 -1.77
N PRO A 78 9.42 0.42 -0.98
CA PRO A 78 8.38 0.63 0.03
C PRO A 78 6.98 0.78 -0.57
N ALA A 79 6.89 1.33 -1.79
CA ALA A 79 5.62 1.47 -2.52
C ALA A 79 5.09 0.15 -3.08
N CYS A 80 5.94 -0.86 -3.30
CA CYS A 80 5.49 -2.19 -3.73
C CYS A 80 5.04 -3.03 -2.54
N THR A 81 5.79 -3.00 -1.43
CA THR A 81 5.40 -3.65 -0.17
C THR A 81 4.04 -3.14 0.30
N LEU A 82 3.84 -1.82 0.33
CA LEU A 82 2.56 -1.22 0.71
C LEU A 82 1.43 -1.67 -0.22
N ALA A 83 1.66 -1.71 -1.53
CA ALA A 83 0.63 -2.17 -2.47
C ALA A 83 0.26 -3.64 -2.26
N ALA A 84 1.25 -4.51 -2.00
CA ALA A 84 1.00 -5.92 -1.70
C ALA A 84 0.09 -6.06 -0.47
N ILE A 85 0.35 -5.29 0.59
CA ILE A 85 -0.48 -5.29 1.80
C ILE A 85 -1.91 -4.79 1.55
N TYR A 86 -2.07 -3.79 0.67
CA TYR A 86 -3.39 -3.24 0.34
C TYR A 86 -4.21 -4.09 -0.63
N GLN A 87 -3.56 -4.82 -1.53
CA GLN A 87 -4.19 -5.72 -2.51
C GLN A 87 -4.32 -7.15 -2.00
N GLY A 88 -3.55 -7.51 -0.97
CA GLY A 88 -3.60 -8.83 -0.34
C GLY A 88 -4.80 -9.05 0.55
N PRO A 89 -5.00 -10.30 0.99
CA PRO A 89 -6.18 -10.70 1.76
C PRO A 89 -6.21 -9.96 3.10
N THR A 90 -7.34 -9.30 3.39
CA THR A 90 -7.64 -8.85 4.75
C THR A 90 -8.15 -10.06 5.53
N ARG A 91 -7.50 -10.36 6.65
CA ARG A 91 -7.99 -11.42 7.53
C ARG A 91 -9.12 -10.90 8.38
N VAL A 92 -10.16 -11.70 8.52
CA VAL A 92 -11.28 -11.43 9.41
C VAL A 92 -11.23 -12.53 10.47
N PHE A 93 -11.22 -12.15 11.74
CA PHE A 93 -11.42 -13.08 12.83
C PHE A 93 -12.53 -12.58 13.74
N ASP A 94 -13.30 -13.55 14.20
CA ASP A 94 -14.34 -13.36 15.19
C ASP A 94 -13.67 -13.18 16.56
N ALA A 95 -13.85 -12.01 17.16
CA ALA A 95 -13.41 -11.72 18.51
C ALA A 95 -14.62 -11.39 19.39
N GLU A 96 -14.63 -11.91 20.61
CA GLU A 96 -15.65 -11.52 21.58
C GLU A 96 -15.38 -10.08 22.04
N GLY A 97 -16.29 -9.18 21.68
CA GLY A 97 -16.38 -7.83 22.18
C GLY A 97 -16.66 -7.82 23.68
N PHE A 98 -16.43 -6.66 24.30
CA PHE A 98 -16.60 -6.47 25.75
C PHE A 98 -18.05 -6.70 26.23
N ASP A 99 -19.01 -6.55 25.33
CA ASP A 99 -20.45 -6.76 25.53
C ASP A 99 -20.91 -8.21 25.25
N GLY A 100 -19.98 -9.11 24.93
CA GLY A 100 -20.26 -10.51 24.59
C GLY A 100 -20.81 -10.70 23.17
N GLN A 101 -20.77 -9.66 22.33
CA GLN A 101 -21.05 -9.79 20.90
C GLN A 101 -19.79 -10.21 20.14
N ILE A 102 -19.96 -11.06 19.13
CA ILE A 102 -18.86 -11.42 18.23
C ILE A 102 -18.67 -10.26 17.25
N GLU A 103 -17.51 -9.62 17.31
CA GLU A 103 -17.08 -8.58 16.36
C GLU A 103 -16.11 -9.17 15.32
N GLU A 104 -16.34 -8.82 14.06
CA GLU A 104 -15.43 -9.13 12.95
C GLU A 104 -14.25 -8.15 12.96
N ILE A 105 -13.09 -8.61 13.40
CA ILE A 105 -11.87 -7.80 13.39
C ILE A 105 -11.13 -8.01 12.07
N HIS A 106 -11.01 -6.93 11.30
CA HIS A 106 -10.22 -6.89 10.08
C HIS A 106 -8.75 -6.62 10.39
N PHE A 107 -7.91 -7.64 10.21
CA PHE A 107 -6.46 -7.53 10.36
C PHE A 107 -5.77 -7.34 9.02
N ARG A 108 -4.91 -6.33 8.99
CA ARG A 108 -3.98 -6.04 7.91
C ARG A 108 -2.61 -5.78 8.56
N PRO A 109 -1.52 -6.33 7.99
CA PRO A 109 -0.18 -6.04 8.48
C PRO A 109 0.07 -4.54 8.63
N SER A 110 0.62 -4.17 9.78
CA SER A 110 1.13 -2.84 10.03
C SER A 110 2.41 -2.62 9.22
N TYR A 111 2.45 -1.51 8.48
CA TYR A 111 3.60 -1.14 7.67
C TYR A 111 3.81 0.36 7.72
N ASP A 112 4.92 0.79 8.30
CA ASP A 112 5.30 2.20 8.34
C ASP A 112 5.97 2.60 7.02
N TYR A 113 5.15 2.97 6.05
CA TYR A 113 5.61 3.46 4.75
C TYR A 113 6.56 4.65 4.87
N LYS A 114 6.34 5.55 5.84
CA LYS A 114 7.16 6.75 5.98
C LYS A 114 8.57 6.38 6.40
N LYS A 115 8.69 5.54 7.43
CA LYS A 115 9.98 5.03 7.89
C LYS A 115 10.72 4.27 6.78
N ALA A 116 10.03 3.36 6.10
CA ALA A 116 10.63 2.57 5.02
C ALA A 116 11.08 3.45 3.83
N MET A 117 10.32 4.50 3.50
CA MET A 117 10.68 5.47 2.46
C MET A 117 11.90 6.30 2.85
N ASP A 118 12.00 6.73 4.11
CA ASP A 118 13.15 7.49 4.63
C ASP A 118 14.42 6.63 4.63
N GLU A 119 14.32 5.34 4.96
CA GLU A 119 15.42 4.36 4.89
C GLU A 119 15.85 4.12 3.44
N TYR A 120 14.90 3.81 2.55
CA TYR A 120 15.17 3.62 1.11
C TYR A 120 15.86 4.84 0.47
N MET A 121 15.41 6.05 0.81
CA MET A 121 16.02 7.29 0.29
C MET A 121 17.39 7.56 0.90
N ARG A 122 17.65 7.10 2.13
CA ARG A 122 18.99 7.18 2.74
C ARG A 122 19.95 6.25 2.00
N ASP A 123 19.54 5.03 1.70
CA ASP A 123 20.37 4.03 1.02
C ASP A 123 20.71 4.47 -0.40
N LEU A 124 19.72 4.94 -1.17
CA LEU A 124 19.96 5.50 -2.51
C LEU A 124 20.97 6.66 -2.49
N ARG A 125 20.86 7.57 -1.49
CA ARG A 125 21.84 8.65 -1.34
C ARG A 125 23.21 8.14 -0.94
N ALA A 126 23.31 7.08 -0.14
CA ALA A 126 24.60 6.49 0.23
C ALA A 126 25.30 5.90 -1.00
N GLU A 127 24.55 5.15 -1.83
CA GLU A 127 25.03 4.60 -3.10
C GLU A 127 25.49 5.71 -4.07
N GLU A 128 24.71 6.78 -4.22
CA GLU A 128 25.09 7.94 -5.05
C GLU A 128 26.36 8.64 -4.56
N ASN A 129 26.61 8.64 -3.25
CA ASN A 129 27.79 9.25 -2.65
C ASN A 129 28.97 8.26 -2.50
N GLY A 130 28.85 7.01 -2.96
CA GLY A 130 29.93 6.02 -2.99
C GLY A 130 30.44 5.59 -1.61
N LEU A 131 29.55 5.56 -0.61
CA LEU A 131 29.83 5.12 0.76
C LEU A 131 29.40 3.66 1.01
#